data_AF-A0A1G9WF83-F1
#
_entry.id   AF-A0A1G9WF83-F1
#
_cell.length_a   1.000
_cell.length_b   1.000
_cell.length_c   1.000
_cell.angle_alpha   90.00
_cell.angle_beta   90.00
_cell.angle_gamma   90.00
#
_symmetry.space_group_name_H-M   'P 1'
#
loop_
_entity.id
_entity.type
_entity.pdbx_description
1 polymer ?
#
loop_
_entity_poly.entity_id
_entity_poly.type
_entity_poly.pdbx_seq_one_letter_code
_entity_poly.pdbx_strand_id
1 'polypeptide(L)'
;MYDCELFDNYYDAIVSLGNSCATAENFKINGLANISSPFDWIVSNDTSQISKQFDTMFDSFFNLENQQLAENQDEEGHFVILDKGTNFISRHDIPKGDFVYPDTFKILNSKFTHKVESFYRRISFCNKILFVRRSKEVTNKEIIDLKQSLDQSFTDKEVHLLILKDSPNENIQRIKKDTWIVYSKFNYTGINPYVAWKGDYLAWGKIFFKIKTVSYLERLEKILTEKLNNRSVVIWGMQGDFHEIESVLQKNELEYYAYDKKLSITCENDHIFTEPIFLLDRKKFFVIVNTGNYYSEIFEDLLEYKFEMGTDCFFY
;
A
#
# COMPACT_ATOMS: atom_id res chain seq x y z
N MET A 1 -1.39 -8.78 30.97
CA MET A 1 -1.06 -7.35 30.80
C MET A 1 -0.68 -7.22 29.33
N TYR A 2 -1.46 -6.50 28.51
CA TYR A 2 -1.14 -6.34 27.09
C TYR A 2 0.19 -5.57 26.97
N ASP A 3 1.05 -5.97 26.05
CA ASP A 3 2.30 -5.29 25.79
C ASP A 3 2.00 -3.91 25.16
N CYS A 4 2.16 -2.85 25.95
CA CYS A 4 1.71 -1.50 25.61
C CYS A 4 2.43 -0.93 24.39
N GLU A 5 3.69 -1.32 24.14
CA GLU A 5 4.49 -0.75 23.05
C GLU A 5 3.88 -1.00 21.66
N LEU A 6 3.19 -2.11 21.39
CA LEU A 6 2.57 -2.32 20.07
C LEU A 6 1.50 -1.25 19.76
N PHE A 7 0.72 -0.87 20.76
CA PHE A 7 -0.48 -0.03 20.63
C PHE A 7 -0.26 1.44 20.97
N ASP A 8 0.82 1.77 21.68
CA ASP A 8 1.16 3.14 22.03
C ASP A 8 1.89 3.88 20.89
N ASN A 9 2.24 3.16 19.82
CA ASN A 9 2.94 3.70 18.65
C ASN A 9 1.98 4.31 17.61
N TYR A 10 2.45 5.37 16.94
CA TYR A 10 1.87 5.91 15.71
C TYR A 10 2.71 5.44 14.52
N TYR A 11 2.07 4.84 13.53
CA TYR A 11 2.75 4.35 12.34
C TYR A 11 2.55 5.30 11.17
N ASP A 12 3.62 5.56 10.42
CA ASP A 12 3.55 6.29 9.15
C ASP A 12 2.88 5.43 8.09
N ALA A 13 3.06 4.10 8.16
CA ALA A 13 2.47 3.12 7.26
C ALA A 13 2.12 1.81 7.97
N ILE A 14 1.00 1.21 7.56
CA ILE A 14 0.64 -0.16 7.91
C ILE A 14 0.55 -0.96 6.62
N VAL A 15 1.43 -1.95 6.49
CA VAL A 15 1.67 -2.68 5.24
C VAL A 15 1.25 -4.13 5.39
N SER A 16 0.39 -4.59 4.48
CA SER A 16 -0.03 -5.99 4.41
C SER A 16 1.10 -6.85 3.83
N LEU A 17 1.35 -8.00 4.43
CA LEU A 17 2.24 -9.04 3.91
C LEU A 17 1.45 -10.24 3.31
N GLY A 18 0.21 -9.99 2.88
CA GLY A 18 -0.64 -10.96 2.20
C GLY A 18 -1.26 -12.00 3.12
N ASN A 19 -1.07 -13.27 2.78
CA ASN A 19 -1.78 -14.46 3.27
C ASN A 19 -3.23 -14.60 2.78
N SER A 20 -4.02 -13.53 2.82
CA SER A 20 -5.32 -13.51 2.16
C SER A 20 -5.78 -12.09 1.84
N CYS A 21 -6.68 -11.98 0.87
CA CYS A 21 -7.36 -10.73 0.48
C CYS A 21 -8.04 -10.05 1.68
N ALA A 22 -8.44 -10.82 2.70
CA ALA A 22 -9.02 -10.32 3.94
C ALA A 22 -8.13 -9.27 4.62
N THR A 23 -6.81 -9.43 4.61
CA THR A 23 -5.90 -8.51 5.32
C THR A 23 -6.03 -7.08 4.78
N ALA A 24 -5.90 -6.92 3.45
CA ALA A 24 -6.01 -5.62 2.78
C ALA A 24 -7.40 -5.01 2.94
N GLU A 25 -8.46 -5.81 2.81
CA GLU A 25 -9.84 -5.34 3.01
C GLU A 25 -10.08 -4.87 4.45
N ASN A 26 -9.57 -5.60 5.45
CA ASN A 26 -9.71 -5.19 6.85
C ASN A 26 -8.93 -3.93 7.17
N PHE A 27 -7.81 -3.66 6.50
CA PHE A 27 -7.15 -2.37 6.63
C PHE A 27 -8.04 -1.23 6.14
N LYS A 28 -8.71 -1.41 5.00
CA LYS A 28 -9.64 -0.41 4.46
C LYS A 28 -10.81 -0.16 5.41
N ILE A 29 -11.46 -1.24 5.89
CA ILE A 29 -12.60 -1.16 6.81
C ILE A 29 -12.22 -0.41 8.11
N ASN A 30 -10.98 -0.55 8.56
CA ASN A 30 -10.50 0.09 9.79
C ASN A 30 -9.78 1.44 9.56
N GLY A 31 -9.81 2.00 8.35
CA GLY A 31 -9.14 3.27 8.04
C GLY A 31 -7.62 3.22 8.16
N LEU A 32 -7.02 2.03 8.07
CA LEU A 32 -5.58 1.80 8.20
C LEU A 32 -4.87 1.62 6.84
N ALA A 33 -5.62 1.50 5.74
CA ALA A 33 -5.07 1.34 4.40
C ALA A 33 -4.51 2.67 3.88
N ASN A 34 -3.28 3.00 4.27
CA ASN A 34 -2.62 4.26 3.89
C ASN A 34 -1.49 4.09 2.87
N ILE A 35 -1.01 2.87 2.64
CA ILE A 35 -0.10 2.52 1.53
C ILE A 35 -0.55 1.19 0.94
N SER A 36 -0.61 1.12 -0.39
CA SER A 36 -0.85 -0.15 -1.10
C SER A 36 0.39 -1.04 -1.06
N SER A 37 0.20 -2.30 -0.70
CA SER A 37 1.26 -3.31 -0.67
C SER A 37 1.31 -4.10 -1.98
N PRO A 38 2.49 -4.58 -2.41
CA PRO A 38 2.59 -5.57 -3.48
C PRO A 38 1.82 -6.85 -3.16
N PHE A 39 1.63 -7.16 -1.88
CA PHE A 39 0.91 -8.35 -1.41
C PHE A 39 -0.59 -8.13 -1.21
N ASP A 40 -1.11 -6.94 -1.49
CA ASP A 40 -2.55 -6.72 -1.49
C ASP A 40 -3.21 -7.58 -2.58
N TRP A 41 -4.28 -8.29 -2.19
CA TRP A 41 -5.02 -9.23 -3.04
C TRP A 41 -4.27 -10.51 -3.42
N ILE A 42 -3.16 -10.78 -2.74
CA ILE A 42 -2.36 -12.00 -2.92
C ILE A 42 -2.60 -12.99 -1.78
N VAL A 43 -2.89 -14.23 -2.15
CA VAL A 43 -2.86 -15.36 -1.24
C VAL A 43 -1.44 -15.93 -1.21
N SER A 44 -0.80 -15.86 -0.04
CA SER A 44 0.58 -16.30 0.19
C SER A 44 0.70 -17.05 1.52
N ASN A 45 0.71 -18.38 1.46
CA ASN A 45 0.78 -19.21 2.68
C ASN A 45 2.20 -19.33 3.24
N ASP A 46 3.20 -19.32 2.36
CA ASP A 46 4.60 -19.46 2.75
C ASP A 46 5.18 -18.13 3.22
N THR A 47 5.59 -18.06 4.49
CA THR A 47 6.21 -16.87 5.07
C THR A 47 7.65 -16.69 4.61
N SER A 48 8.38 -17.78 4.37
CA SER A 48 9.76 -17.73 3.88
C SER A 48 9.82 -17.12 2.47
N GLN A 49 8.80 -17.38 1.65
CA GLN A 49 8.70 -16.76 0.32
C GLN A 49 8.46 -15.25 0.37
N ILE A 50 7.77 -14.76 1.41
CA ILE A 50 7.64 -13.31 1.66
C ILE A 50 9.00 -12.71 2.01
N SER A 51 9.74 -13.32 2.94
CA SER A 51 11.10 -12.91 3.30
C SER A 51 11.99 -12.80 2.05
N LYS A 52 11.95 -13.83 1.21
CA LYS A 52 12.70 -13.88 -0.04
C LYS A 52 12.37 -12.73 -0.99
N GLN A 53 11.10 -12.33 -1.11
CA GLN A 53 10.77 -11.19 -1.99
C GLN A 53 11.40 -9.89 -1.52
N PHE A 54 11.53 -9.66 -0.22
CA PHE A 54 12.24 -8.51 0.29
C PHE A 54 13.75 -8.65 0.06
N ASP A 55 14.33 -9.83 0.34
CA ASP A 55 15.75 -10.10 0.12
C ASP A 55 16.17 -9.92 -1.35
N THR A 56 15.28 -10.22 -2.30
CA THR A 56 15.55 -10.15 -3.74
C THR A 56 14.88 -8.95 -4.42
N MET A 57 14.37 -7.96 -3.67
CA MET A 57 13.69 -6.79 -4.23
C MET A 57 12.59 -7.15 -5.26
N PHE A 58 11.84 -8.22 -4.98
CA PHE A 58 10.73 -8.71 -5.81
C PHE A 58 11.12 -9.17 -7.22
N ASP A 59 12.39 -9.49 -7.48
CA ASP A 59 12.89 -9.93 -8.81
C ASP A 59 12.20 -11.19 -9.37
N SER A 60 11.65 -12.05 -8.51
CA SER A 60 10.92 -13.26 -8.91
C SER A 60 9.39 -13.12 -8.89
N PHE A 61 8.87 -11.91 -8.63
CA PHE A 61 7.48 -11.71 -8.26
C PHE A 61 6.57 -11.63 -9.49
N PHE A 62 5.77 -12.69 -9.73
CA PHE A 62 4.86 -12.78 -10.87
C PHE A 62 5.54 -12.58 -12.23
N ASN A 63 6.76 -13.12 -12.40
CA ASN A 63 7.42 -13.12 -13.70
C ASN A 63 6.59 -13.90 -14.74
N LEU A 64 6.57 -13.41 -15.97
CA LEU A 64 5.68 -13.90 -17.04
C LEU A 64 5.79 -15.41 -17.26
N GLU A 65 7.01 -15.95 -17.20
CA GLU A 65 7.31 -17.36 -17.39
C GLU A 65 6.79 -18.27 -16.26
N ASN A 66 6.53 -17.71 -15.07
CA ASN A 66 6.05 -18.46 -13.92
C ASN A 66 4.52 -18.42 -13.78
N GLN A 67 3.85 -17.50 -14.50
CA GLN A 67 2.40 -17.34 -14.39
C GLN A 67 1.64 -18.51 -15.03
N GLN A 68 0.60 -18.95 -14.34
CA GLN A 68 -0.34 -19.97 -14.82
C GLN A 68 -1.75 -19.66 -14.32
N LEU A 69 -2.74 -19.93 -15.15
CA LEU A 69 -4.13 -19.95 -14.71
C LEU A 69 -4.34 -21.11 -13.72
N ALA A 70 -4.68 -20.78 -12.47
CA ALA A 70 -5.04 -21.76 -11.45
C ALA A 70 -6.53 -22.09 -11.51
N GLU A 71 -7.38 -21.08 -11.69
CA GLU A 71 -8.82 -21.23 -11.84
C GLU A 71 -9.32 -20.28 -12.93
N ASN A 72 -10.31 -20.70 -13.71
CA ASN A 72 -10.86 -19.89 -14.80
C ASN A 72 -11.56 -18.62 -14.30
N GLN A 73 -12.11 -18.66 -13.08
CA GLN A 73 -12.70 -17.50 -12.42
C GLN A 73 -12.86 -17.76 -10.92
N ASP A 74 -12.75 -16.71 -10.11
CA ASP A 74 -13.25 -16.68 -8.74
C ASP A 74 -14.76 -16.37 -8.70
N GLU A 75 -15.30 -16.31 -7.48
CA GLU A 75 -16.69 -15.96 -7.20
C GLU A 75 -17.12 -14.55 -7.66
N GLU A 76 -16.18 -13.65 -7.90
CA GLU A 76 -16.41 -12.26 -8.34
C GLU A 76 -16.14 -12.09 -9.85
N GLY A 77 -15.79 -13.16 -10.56
CA GLY A 77 -15.54 -13.13 -12.00
C GLY A 77 -14.15 -12.62 -12.37
N HIS A 78 -13.15 -12.79 -11.52
CA HIS A 78 -11.75 -12.46 -11.81
C HIS A 78 -10.92 -13.71 -12.14
N PHE A 79 -9.89 -13.57 -12.97
CA PHE A 79 -8.95 -14.67 -13.24
C PHE A 79 -8.10 -14.96 -12.01
N VAL A 80 -7.96 -16.26 -11.67
CA VAL A 80 -7.09 -16.70 -10.58
C VAL A 80 -5.75 -17.16 -11.14
N ILE A 81 -4.70 -16.38 -10.91
CA ILE A 81 -3.38 -16.61 -11.51
C ILE A 81 -2.40 -17.03 -10.41
N LEU A 82 -1.79 -18.19 -10.60
CA LEU A 82 -0.71 -18.74 -9.79
C LEU A 82 0.63 -18.35 -10.39
N ASP A 83 1.52 -17.82 -9.56
CA ASP A 83 2.95 -17.76 -9.84
C ASP A 83 3.61 -19.05 -9.33
N LYS A 84 4.08 -19.90 -10.26
CA LYS A 84 4.72 -21.19 -9.92
C LYS A 84 6.09 -21.04 -9.27
N GLY A 85 6.77 -19.91 -9.46
CA GLY A 85 8.07 -19.66 -8.83
C GLY A 85 7.92 -19.34 -7.35
N THR A 86 6.83 -18.67 -6.97
CA THR A 86 6.58 -18.23 -5.59
C THR A 86 5.51 -19.02 -4.85
N ASN A 87 4.64 -19.73 -5.57
CA ASN A 87 3.35 -20.27 -5.13
C ASN A 87 2.35 -19.20 -4.64
N PHE A 88 2.51 -17.95 -5.06
CA PHE A 88 1.54 -16.90 -4.79
C PHE A 88 0.38 -16.95 -5.76
N ILE A 89 -0.81 -16.62 -5.27
CA ILE A 89 -2.03 -16.60 -6.08
C ILE A 89 -2.61 -15.20 -6.05
N SER A 90 -2.78 -14.59 -7.22
CA SER A 90 -3.60 -13.40 -7.43
C SER A 90 -5.03 -13.83 -7.74
N ARG A 91 -6.03 -13.26 -7.04
CA ARG A 91 -7.46 -13.54 -7.28
C ARG A 91 -8.20 -12.37 -7.91
N HIS A 92 -8.04 -11.15 -7.39
CA HIS A 92 -8.90 -10.01 -7.77
C HIS A 92 -8.21 -8.95 -8.65
N ASP A 93 -7.04 -9.26 -9.20
CA ASP A 93 -6.31 -8.25 -9.97
C ASP A 93 -6.78 -8.09 -11.41
N ILE A 94 -7.35 -9.14 -12.01
CA ILE A 94 -7.75 -9.13 -13.41
C ILE A 94 -9.21 -9.55 -13.55
N PRO A 95 -10.14 -8.62 -13.80
CA PRO A 95 -11.52 -8.97 -14.09
C PRO A 95 -11.59 -9.76 -15.39
N LYS A 96 -12.51 -10.72 -15.46
CA LYS A 96 -12.78 -11.44 -16.71
C LYS A 96 -13.51 -10.51 -17.68
N GLY A 97 -12.75 -9.97 -18.63
CA GLY A 97 -13.26 -9.26 -19.82
C GLY A 97 -12.96 -10.03 -21.10
N ASP A 98 -13.00 -9.35 -22.25
CA ASP A 98 -12.64 -9.91 -23.57
C ASP A 98 -11.12 -10.18 -23.75
N PHE A 99 -10.36 -10.27 -22.65
CA PHE A 99 -8.93 -10.48 -22.69
C PHE A 99 -8.60 -11.90 -23.17
N VAL A 100 -7.80 -11.98 -24.23
CA VAL A 100 -7.31 -13.23 -24.81
C VAL A 100 -5.92 -13.54 -24.23
N TYR A 101 -5.64 -14.81 -23.96
CA TYR A 101 -4.27 -15.25 -23.68
C TYR A 101 -3.37 -14.94 -24.89
N PRO A 102 -2.15 -14.39 -24.71
CA PRO A 102 -1.37 -14.23 -23.47
C PRO A 102 -1.41 -12.83 -22.82
N ASP A 103 -2.23 -11.90 -23.31
CA ASP A 103 -2.14 -10.49 -22.90
C ASP A 103 -2.53 -10.27 -21.43
N THR A 104 -3.40 -11.12 -20.88
CA THR A 104 -3.74 -11.18 -19.44
C THR A 104 -2.51 -11.28 -18.54
N PHE A 105 -1.51 -12.10 -18.91
CA PHE A 105 -0.31 -12.30 -18.09
C PHE A 105 0.64 -11.10 -18.14
N LYS A 106 0.73 -10.44 -19.32
CA LYS A 106 1.47 -9.19 -19.49
C LYS A 106 0.87 -8.08 -18.64
N ILE A 107 -0.45 -7.92 -18.68
CA ILE A 107 -1.16 -6.93 -17.86
C ILE A 107 -0.89 -7.18 -16.37
N LEU A 108 -1.00 -8.44 -15.91
CA LEU A 108 -0.74 -8.76 -14.51
C LEU A 108 0.71 -8.47 -14.11
N ASN A 109 1.69 -8.85 -14.95
CA ASN A 109 3.10 -8.58 -14.69
C ASN A 109 3.37 -7.08 -14.57
N SER A 110 2.95 -6.28 -15.56
CA SER A 110 3.11 -4.82 -15.52
C SER A 110 2.41 -4.19 -14.31
N LYS A 111 1.22 -4.69 -13.94
CA LYS A 111 0.50 -4.24 -12.74
C LYS A 111 1.29 -4.51 -11.47
N PHE A 112 1.91 -5.68 -11.33
CA PHE A 112 2.72 -5.97 -10.15
C PHE A 112 4.06 -5.23 -10.12
N THR A 113 4.73 -5.05 -11.27
CA THR A 113 5.91 -4.18 -11.38
C THR A 113 5.58 -2.78 -10.88
N HIS A 114 4.49 -2.18 -11.37
CA HIS A 114 4.05 -0.86 -10.91
C HIS A 114 3.65 -0.84 -9.43
N LYS A 115 3.00 -1.88 -8.91
CA LYS A 115 2.69 -1.98 -7.47
C LYS A 115 3.97 -1.99 -6.62
N VAL A 116 4.99 -2.75 -7.02
CA VAL A 116 6.28 -2.82 -6.32
C VAL A 116 6.99 -1.46 -6.36
N GLU A 117 7.10 -0.84 -7.54
CA GLU A 117 7.70 0.49 -7.69
C GLU A 117 6.98 1.55 -6.86
N SER A 118 5.63 1.58 -6.93
CA SER A 118 4.81 2.51 -6.16
C SER A 118 4.97 2.29 -4.66
N PHE A 119 5.01 1.03 -4.22
CA PHE A 119 5.24 0.67 -2.84
C PHE A 119 6.57 1.20 -2.30
N TYR A 120 7.69 0.91 -2.96
CA TYR A 120 9.01 1.39 -2.53
C TYR A 120 9.12 2.91 -2.57
N ARG A 121 8.50 3.54 -3.57
CA ARG A 121 8.43 4.99 -3.66
C ARG A 121 7.70 5.60 -2.47
N ARG A 122 6.52 5.08 -2.11
CA ARG A 122 5.72 5.59 -0.99
C ARG A 122 6.34 5.33 0.36
N ILE A 123 6.84 4.11 0.55
CA ILE A 123 7.42 3.71 1.83
C ILE A 123 8.71 4.48 2.13
N SER A 124 9.37 5.04 1.12
CA SER A 124 10.56 5.88 1.29
C SER A 124 10.32 7.10 2.20
N PHE A 125 9.09 7.62 2.21
CA PHE A 125 8.67 8.77 3.04
C PHE A 125 8.26 8.37 4.47
N CYS A 126 8.21 7.09 4.76
CA CYS A 126 7.87 6.59 6.08
C CYS A 126 9.14 6.42 6.91
N ASN A 127 9.05 6.74 8.20
CA ASN A 127 10.09 6.48 9.17
C ASN A 127 9.72 5.30 10.06
N LYS A 128 8.45 5.16 10.45
CA LYS A 128 7.95 4.09 11.32
C LYS A 128 6.87 3.26 10.61
N ILE A 129 7.14 1.98 10.39
CA ILE A 129 6.30 1.11 9.56
C ILE A 129 5.89 -0.11 10.35
N LEU A 130 4.60 -0.45 10.31
CA LEU A 130 4.09 -1.73 10.80
C LEU A 130 3.77 -2.66 9.64
N PHE A 131 4.54 -3.74 9.51
CA PHE A 131 4.18 -4.84 8.64
C PHE A 131 3.25 -5.80 9.36
N VAL A 132 2.17 -6.21 8.71
CA VAL A 132 1.19 -7.14 9.28
C VAL A 132 1.04 -8.36 8.38
N ARG A 133 1.20 -9.55 8.96
CA ARG A 133 0.95 -10.81 8.28
C ARG A 133 -0.05 -11.62 9.08
N ARG A 134 -1.14 -12.03 8.45
CA ARG A 134 -1.93 -13.14 8.99
C ARG A 134 -1.25 -14.45 8.61
N SER A 135 -1.18 -15.42 9.51
CA SER A 135 -0.75 -16.78 9.16
C SER A 135 -1.33 -17.79 10.13
N LYS A 136 -1.74 -18.95 9.61
CA LYS A 136 -2.15 -20.10 10.44
C LYS A 136 -0.95 -20.90 10.91
N GLU A 137 0.01 -21.11 10.01
CA GLU A 137 1.16 -21.98 10.21
C GLU A 137 2.42 -21.16 9.91
N VAL A 138 2.99 -20.57 10.96
CA VAL A 138 4.28 -19.89 10.89
C VAL A 138 5.05 -20.15 12.18
N THR A 139 6.30 -20.56 12.05
CA THR A 139 7.21 -20.83 13.16
C THR A 139 7.87 -19.54 13.66
N ASN A 140 8.37 -19.54 14.90
CA ASN A 140 9.12 -18.39 15.40
C ASN A 140 10.38 -18.11 14.58
N LYS A 141 11.01 -19.14 14.01
CA LYS A 141 12.16 -18.98 13.13
C LYS A 141 11.78 -18.19 11.87
N GLU A 142 10.71 -18.57 11.18
CA GLU A 142 10.25 -17.86 9.99
C GLU A 142 9.85 -16.41 10.28
N ILE A 143 9.26 -16.13 11.45
CA ILE A 143 8.95 -14.77 11.87
C ILE A 143 10.24 -13.94 12.07
N ILE A 144 11.25 -14.55 12.69
CA ILE A 144 12.55 -13.90 12.92
C ILE A 144 13.26 -13.63 11.58
N ASP A 145 13.27 -14.61 10.69
CA ASP A 145 13.88 -14.53 9.37
C ASP A 145 13.16 -13.45 8.53
N LEU A 146 11.82 -13.42 8.51
CA LEU A 146 11.04 -12.35 7.87
C LEU A 146 11.36 -10.98 8.43
N LYS A 147 11.42 -10.84 9.76
CA LYS A 147 11.77 -9.55 10.37
C LYS A 147 13.18 -9.11 9.96
N GLN A 148 14.13 -10.05 9.84
CA GLN A 148 15.48 -9.74 9.39
C GLN A 148 15.49 -9.23 7.93
N SER A 149 14.77 -9.88 7.03
CA SER A 149 14.63 -9.43 5.63
C SER A 149 14.03 -8.02 5.53
N LEU A 150 13.00 -7.73 6.35
CA LEU A 150 12.40 -6.40 6.42
C LEU A 150 13.38 -5.35 6.96
N ASP A 151 14.10 -5.66 8.05
CA ASP A 151 15.10 -4.75 8.63
C ASP A 151 16.24 -4.44 7.65
N GLN A 152 16.67 -5.45 6.89
CA GLN A 152 17.70 -5.30 5.86
C GLN A 152 17.20 -4.50 4.65
N SER A 153 15.92 -4.62 4.31
CA SER A 153 15.32 -3.87 3.19
C SER A 153 15.07 -2.39 3.52
N PHE A 154 14.94 -2.07 4.81
CA PHE A 154 14.54 -0.73 5.28
C PHE A 154 15.44 -0.24 6.43
N THR A 155 16.76 -0.30 6.23
CA THR A 155 17.77 -0.02 7.27
C THR A 155 17.71 1.39 7.89
N ASP A 156 17.12 2.35 7.17
CA ASP A 156 16.94 3.73 7.60
C ASP A 156 15.62 3.97 8.37
N LYS A 157 14.86 2.90 8.64
CA LYS A 157 13.48 2.98 9.16
C LYS A 157 13.29 2.17 10.43
N GLU A 158 12.34 2.58 11.26
CA GLU A 158 11.84 1.82 12.40
C GLU A 158 10.78 0.82 11.92
N VAL A 159 11.20 -0.42 11.77
CA VAL A 159 10.37 -1.52 11.23
C VAL A 159 9.79 -2.36 12.35
N HIS A 160 8.47 -2.46 12.40
CA HIS A 160 7.72 -3.31 13.31
C HIS A 160 7.04 -4.45 12.54
N LEU A 161 6.90 -5.61 13.18
CA LEU A 161 6.22 -6.77 12.60
C LEU A 161 5.14 -7.31 13.53
N LEU A 162 3.93 -7.44 13.00
CA LEU A 162 2.78 -8.03 13.67
C LEU A 162 2.31 -9.27 12.92
N ILE A 163 2.31 -10.41 13.60
CA ILE A 163 1.74 -11.66 13.10
C ILE A 163 0.37 -11.86 13.75
N LEU A 164 -0.65 -12.08 12.93
CA LEU A 164 -1.99 -12.44 13.40
C LEU A 164 -2.19 -13.94 13.25
N LYS A 165 -2.44 -14.61 14.38
CA LYS A 165 -2.72 -16.05 14.44
C LYS A 165 -4.13 -16.32 14.93
N ASP A 166 -4.78 -17.28 14.30
CA ASP A 166 -6.07 -17.77 14.75
C ASP A 166 -5.88 -18.69 15.97
N SER A 167 -6.62 -18.44 17.04
CA SER A 167 -6.54 -19.19 18.28
C SER A 167 -7.81 -19.02 19.11
N PRO A 168 -8.32 -20.09 19.76
CA PRO A 168 -9.40 -19.95 20.73
C PRO A 168 -8.97 -19.19 21.99
N ASN A 169 -7.67 -19.18 22.29
CA ASN A 169 -7.10 -18.49 23.44
C ASN A 169 -6.46 -17.18 22.96
N GLU A 170 -7.13 -16.07 23.25
CA GLU A 170 -6.63 -14.75 22.87
C GLU A 170 -5.49 -14.31 23.78
N ASN A 171 -4.36 -13.94 23.19
CA ASN A 171 -3.23 -13.36 23.90
C ASN A 171 -2.31 -12.60 22.94
N ILE A 172 -1.33 -11.90 23.51
CA ILE A 172 -0.27 -11.25 22.75
C ILE A 172 1.06 -11.79 23.25
N GLN A 173 1.92 -12.18 22.32
CA GLN A 173 3.24 -12.68 22.58
C GLN A 173 4.27 -11.81 21.85
N ARG A 174 5.19 -11.18 22.59
CA ARG A 174 6.38 -10.59 21.99
C ARG A 174 7.39 -11.70 21.70
N ILE A 175 7.87 -11.79 20.46
CA ILE A 175 8.88 -12.77 20.05
C ILE A 175 10.29 -12.19 20.21
N LYS A 176 10.44 -10.91 19.85
CA LYS A 176 11.62 -10.08 20.09
C LYS A 176 11.20 -8.62 20.08
N LYS A 177 12.15 -7.70 20.29
CA LYS A 177 11.89 -6.27 20.14
C LYS A 177 11.19 -5.98 18.80
N ASP A 178 10.17 -5.14 18.83
CA ASP A 178 9.44 -4.68 17.64
C ASP A 178 8.77 -5.80 16.82
N THR A 179 8.52 -6.95 17.44
CA THR A 179 7.93 -8.14 16.78
C THR A 179 6.96 -8.88 17.69
N TRP A 180 5.70 -8.93 17.27
CA TRP A 180 4.60 -9.50 18.07
C TRP A 180 3.80 -10.55 17.31
N ILE A 181 3.23 -11.48 18.06
CA ILE A 181 2.13 -12.33 17.62
C ILE A 181 0.89 -11.95 18.43
N VAL A 182 -0.20 -11.61 17.74
CA VAL A 182 -1.52 -11.47 18.35
C VAL A 182 -2.33 -12.69 17.97
N TYR A 183 -2.73 -13.44 18.99
CA TYR A 183 -3.63 -14.57 18.86
C TYR A 183 -5.04 -14.06 19.12
N SER A 184 -5.95 -14.28 18.17
CA SER A 184 -7.36 -13.91 18.31
C SER A 184 -8.24 -14.98 17.70
N LYS A 185 -9.46 -15.08 18.19
CA LYS A 185 -10.44 -16.01 17.65
C LYS A 185 -11.10 -15.38 16.43
N PHE A 186 -10.68 -15.79 15.24
CA PHE A 186 -11.34 -15.33 14.01
C PHE A 186 -12.51 -16.26 13.70
N ASN A 187 -13.74 -15.78 13.87
CA ASN A 187 -14.94 -16.56 13.68
C ASN A 187 -15.49 -16.41 12.25
N TYR A 188 -15.37 -17.47 11.45
CA TYR A 188 -15.93 -17.52 10.09
C TYR A 188 -17.33 -18.12 10.03
N THR A 189 -17.89 -18.54 11.16
CA THR A 189 -19.20 -19.19 11.20
C THR A 189 -20.34 -18.17 11.03
N GLY A 190 -21.31 -18.50 10.18
CA GLY A 190 -22.48 -17.65 9.93
C GLY A 190 -22.22 -16.41 9.06
N ILE A 191 -20.98 -16.23 8.56
CA ILE A 191 -20.69 -15.20 7.57
C ILE A 191 -21.27 -15.65 6.23
N ASN A 192 -21.98 -14.73 5.56
CA ASN A 192 -22.48 -14.97 4.21
C ASN A 192 -21.30 -15.38 3.30
N PRO A 193 -21.37 -16.51 2.57
CA PRO A 193 -20.27 -17.00 1.75
C PRO A 193 -19.75 -15.96 0.74
N TYR A 194 -20.61 -15.07 0.23
CA TYR A 194 -20.23 -14.00 -0.70
C TYR A 194 -19.33 -12.91 -0.08
N VAL A 195 -19.23 -12.84 1.24
CA VAL A 195 -18.32 -11.91 1.94
C VAL A 195 -17.38 -12.63 2.90
N ALA A 196 -17.38 -13.97 2.90
CA ALA A 196 -16.56 -14.79 3.77
C ALA A 196 -15.05 -14.56 3.54
N TRP A 197 -14.67 -14.18 2.31
CA TRP A 197 -13.29 -13.83 1.96
C TRP A 197 -12.79 -12.59 2.71
N LYS A 198 -13.69 -11.68 3.14
CA LYS A 198 -13.35 -10.53 4.00
C LYS A 198 -12.98 -10.94 5.42
N GLY A 199 -13.35 -12.16 5.82
CA GLY A 199 -13.11 -12.72 7.14
C GLY A 199 -13.82 -12.03 8.29
N ASP A 200 -13.41 -12.34 9.52
CA ASP A 200 -14.05 -11.83 10.75
C ASP A 200 -13.62 -10.38 11.06
N TYR A 201 -14.22 -9.43 10.36
CA TYR A 201 -13.91 -8.00 10.50
C TYR A 201 -14.08 -7.44 11.92
N LEU A 202 -14.89 -8.08 12.78
CA LEU A 202 -15.04 -7.69 14.18
C LEU A 202 -13.78 -8.02 14.98
N ALA A 203 -13.20 -9.21 14.76
CA ALA A 203 -11.94 -9.59 15.39
C ALA A 203 -10.79 -8.67 14.94
N TRP A 204 -10.69 -8.40 13.64
CA TRP A 204 -9.72 -7.42 13.11
C TRP A 204 -9.92 -6.04 13.73
N GLY A 205 -11.16 -5.55 13.81
CA GLY A 205 -11.48 -4.26 14.40
C GLY A 205 -11.06 -4.12 15.85
N LYS A 206 -11.20 -5.16 16.68
CA LYS A 206 -10.73 -5.13 18.07
C LYS A 206 -9.22 -4.94 18.20
N ILE A 207 -8.46 -5.55 17.28
CA ILE A 207 -6.99 -5.45 17.26
C ILE A 207 -6.59 -4.07 16.74
N PHE A 208 -7.18 -3.65 15.62
CA PHE A 208 -6.82 -2.45 14.88
C PHE A 208 -7.33 -1.16 15.47
N PHE A 209 -8.43 -1.18 16.22
CA PHE A 209 -8.92 -0.01 16.97
C PHE A 209 -7.85 0.59 17.91
N LYS A 210 -6.89 -0.23 18.35
CA LYS A 210 -5.80 0.19 19.22
C LYS A 210 -4.55 0.65 18.47
N ILE A 211 -4.47 0.39 17.16
CA ILE A 211 -3.34 0.79 16.33
C ILE A 211 -3.64 2.16 15.75
N LYS A 212 -2.66 3.06 15.82
CA LYS A 212 -2.82 4.42 15.33
C LYS A 212 -1.92 4.63 14.12
N THR A 213 -2.46 5.25 13.09
CA THR A 213 -1.69 5.79 11.98
C THR A 213 -1.54 7.29 12.18
N VAL A 214 -0.43 7.86 11.70
CA VAL A 214 -0.37 9.30 11.46
C VAL A 214 -1.43 9.62 10.41
N SER A 215 -2.23 10.65 10.59
CA SER A 215 -3.24 11.02 9.58
C SER A 215 -2.57 11.50 8.28
N TYR A 216 -3.31 11.50 7.17
CA TYR A 216 -2.86 12.06 5.90
C TYR A 216 -2.37 13.51 6.08
N LEU A 217 -3.14 14.34 6.79
CA LEU A 217 -2.85 15.75 6.99
C LEU A 217 -1.62 15.98 7.86
N GLU A 218 -1.43 15.20 8.93
CA GLU A 218 -0.24 15.31 9.77
C GLU A 218 1.04 14.91 9.01
N ARG A 219 0.96 13.91 8.13
CA ARG A 219 2.09 13.55 7.26
C ARG A 219 2.40 14.65 6.25
N LEU A 220 1.37 15.15 5.58
CA LEU A 220 1.51 16.24 4.63
C LEU A 220 2.12 17.46 5.31
N GLU A 221 1.63 17.84 6.48
CA GLU A 221 2.18 18.92 7.30
C GLU A 221 3.67 18.71 7.58
N LYS A 222 4.08 17.51 8.00
CA LYS A 222 5.48 17.18 8.25
C LYS A 222 6.34 17.31 6.99
N ILE A 223 5.87 16.81 5.84
CA ILE A 223 6.61 16.91 4.56
C ILE A 223 6.75 18.37 4.16
N LEU A 224 5.65 19.12 4.20
CA LEU A 224 5.62 20.52 3.84
C LEU A 224 6.58 21.31 4.75
N THR A 225 6.56 21.08 6.06
CA THR A 225 7.45 21.78 7.00
C THR A 225 8.93 21.37 6.88
N GLU A 226 9.25 20.08 6.76
CA GLU A 226 10.63 19.60 6.71
C GLU A 226 11.31 19.82 5.35
N LYS A 227 10.55 19.77 4.25
CA LYS A 227 11.12 19.78 2.89
C LYS A 227 11.00 21.13 2.20
N LEU A 228 10.05 21.99 2.58
CA LEU A 228 9.81 23.19 1.80
C LEU A 228 10.81 24.31 2.01
N ASN A 229 11.58 24.42 3.09
CA ASN A 229 12.71 25.36 3.23
C ASN A 229 12.50 26.74 2.54
N ASN A 230 11.35 27.39 2.77
CA ASN A 230 10.93 28.67 2.13
C ASN A 230 10.62 28.64 0.63
N ARG A 231 10.21 27.49 0.07
CA ARG A 231 9.71 27.35 -1.30
C ARG A 231 8.22 27.64 -1.34
N SER A 232 7.76 28.34 -2.38
CA SER A 232 6.34 28.53 -2.63
C SER A 232 5.71 27.24 -3.18
N VAL A 233 4.51 26.92 -2.72
CA VAL A 233 3.74 25.74 -3.12
C VAL A 233 2.79 26.10 -4.27
N VAL A 234 2.59 25.21 -5.22
CA VAL A 234 1.62 25.36 -6.30
C VAL A 234 0.64 24.21 -6.18
N ILE A 235 -0.62 24.51 -5.87
CA ILE A 235 -1.69 23.52 -5.83
C ILE A 235 -2.41 23.50 -7.17
N TRP A 236 -2.54 22.33 -7.77
CA TRP A 236 -3.31 22.14 -9.00
C TRP A 236 -4.53 21.27 -8.72
N GLY A 237 -5.72 21.80 -9.01
CA GLY A 237 -7.00 21.15 -8.70
C GLY A 237 -7.57 21.64 -7.37
N MET A 238 -8.83 22.09 -7.39
CA MET A 238 -9.55 22.55 -6.20
C MET A 238 -10.65 21.56 -5.76
N GLN A 239 -10.59 20.30 -6.23
CA GLN A 239 -11.50 19.22 -5.82
C GLN A 239 -10.82 18.26 -4.84
N GLY A 240 -11.60 17.43 -4.15
CA GLY A 240 -11.08 16.48 -3.15
C GLY A 240 -10.52 17.20 -1.92
N ASP A 241 -9.30 16.86 -1.54
CA ASP A 241 -8.65 17.25 -0.27
C ASP A 241 -8.07 18.69 -0.30
N PHE A 242 -8.43 19.51 -1.30
CA PHE A 242 -7.85 20.84 -1.52
C PHE A 242 -7.90 21.73 -0.27
N HIS A 243 -9.08 21.84 0.35
CA HIS A 243 -9.26 22.71 1.53
C HIS A 243 -8.45 22.24 2.74
N GLU A 244 -8.16 20.95 2.82
CA GLU A 244 -7.42 20.36 3.92
C GLU A 244 -5.92 20.60 3.73
N ILE A 245 -5.43 20.46 2.49
CA ILE A 245 -4.07 20.84 2.07
C ILE A 245 -3.85 22.35 2.27
N GLU A 246 -4.81 23.16 1.82
CA GLU A 246 -4.80 24.61 1.97
C GLU A 246 -4.73 25.02 3.45
N SER A 247 -5.53 24.38 4.31
CA SER A 247 -5.50 24.61 5.76
C SER A 247 -4.12 24.32 6.37
N VAL A 248 -3.46 23.23 5.95
CA VAL A 248 -2.10 22.90 6.40
C VAL A 248 -1.08 23.94 5.93
N LEU A 249 -1.17 24.41 4.68
CA LEU A 249 -0.28 25.45 4.15
C LEU A 249 -0.46 26.78 4.89
N GLN A 250 -1.70 27.21 5.12
CA GLN A 250 -2.03 28.42 5.87
C GLN A 250 -1.54 28.33 7.32
N LYS A 251 -1.78 27.21 8.00
CA LYS A 251 -1.32 26.95 9.37
C LYS A 251 0.20 27.08 9.51
N ASN A 252 0.95 26.70 8.47
CA ASN A 252 2.41 26.71 8.46
C ASN A 252 3.00 27.96 7.78
N GLU A 253 2.18 28.97 7.48
CA GLU A 253 2.59 30.23 6.83
C GLU A 253 3.35 30.02 5.51
N LEU A 254 3.02 28.94 4.79
CA LEU A 254 3.64 28.61 3.51
C LEU A 254 2.97 29.40 2.39
N GLU A 255 3.75 30.13 1.60
CA GLU A 255 3.26 30.80 0.39
C GLU A 255 2.77 29.75 -0.61
N TYR A 256 1.55 29.90 -1.15
CA TYR A 256 1.05 28.99 -2.17
C TYR A 256 0.23 29.69 -3.28
N TYR A 257 0.15 29.01 -4.42
CA TYR A 257 -0.62 29.39 -5.60
C TYR A 257 -1.58 28.26 -5.96
N ALA A 258 -2.88 28.48 -5.92
CA ALA A 258 -3.87 27.47 -6.33
C ALA A 258 -4.38 27.74 -7.75
N TYR A 259 -4.50 26.68 -8.56
CA TYR A 259 -5.04 26.72 -9.92
C TYR A 259 -6.25 25.78 -10.05
N ASP A 260 -7.37 26.33 -10.52
CA ASP A 260 -8.55 25.56 -10.94
C ASP A 260 -8.80 25.82 -12.43
N LYS A 261 -8.43 24.85 -13.27
CA LYS A 261 -8.81 24.85 -14.69
C LYS A 261 -9.66 23.62 -14.95
N LYS A 262 -10.94 23.84 -15.28
CA LYS A 262 -11.73 22.88 -16.06
C LYS A 262 -11.12 22.78 -17.47
N LEU A 263 -10.16 21.88 -17.65
CA LEU A 263 -9.75 21.43 -18.97
C LEU A 263 -10.79 20.41 -19.45
N SER A 264 -11.58 20.78 -20.44
CA SER A 264 -12.46 19.84 -21.16
C SER A 264 -11.63 19.16 -22.24
N ILE A 265 -11.20 17.94 -21.96
CA ILE A 265 -10.38 17.14 -22.88
C ILE A 265 -11.22 15.97 -23.37
N THR A 266 -11.37 15.86 -24.68
CA THR A 266 -11.84 14.64 -25.34
C THR A 266 -10.63 13.78 -25.66
N CYS A 267 -10.41 12.69 -24.93
CA CYS A 267 -9.34 11.71 -25.21
C CYS A 267 -9.92 10.39 -25.73
N GLU A 268 -9.24 9.82 -26.74
CA GLU A 268 -9.51 8.51 -27.36
C GLU A 268 -8.70 7.35 -26.75
N ASN A 269 -8.02 7.51 -25.61
CA ASN A 269 -7.25 6.43 -24.99
C ASN A 269 -7.43 6.35 -23.46
N ASP A 270 -7.87 5.16 -23.01
CA ASP A 270 -8.20 4.83 -21.62
C ASP A 270 -6.94 4.56 -20.77
N HIS A 271 -6.39 5.60 -20.16
CA HIS A 271 -5.49 5.45 -19.01
C HIS A 271 -5.96 6.33 -17.85
N ILE A 272 -6.55 5.69 -16.83
CA ILE A 272 -7.05 6.33 -15.61
C ILE A 272 -5.99 6.16 -14.52
N PHE A 273 -5.39 7.26 -14.07
CA PHE A 273 -4.63 7.30 -12.83
C PHE A 273 -5.54 7.82 -11.71
N THR A 274 -5.55 7.12 -10.56
CA THR A 274 -6.48 7.39 -9.45
C THR A 274 -5.83 8.15 -8.27
N GLU A 275 -4.62 8.69 -8.42
CA GLU A 275 -3.82 9.17 -7.27
C GLU A 275 -3.10 10.51 -7.56
N PRO A 276 -2.97 11.38 -6.54
CA PRO A 276 -2.36 12.71 -6.67
C PRO A 276 -0.86 12.66 -6.98
N ILE A 277 -0.38 13.62 -7.78
CA ILE A 277 1.00 13.67 -8.32
C ILE A 277 1.72 14.91 -7.77
N PHE A 278 2.99 14.81 -7.36
CA PHE A 278 3.79 15.96 -6.93
C PHE A 278 5.00 16.16 -7.84
N LEU A 279 5.26 17.40 -8.21
CA LEU A 279 6.38 17.80 -9.08
C LEU A 279 7.16 18.90 -8.36
N LEU A 280 8.48 18.98 -8.49
CA LEU A 280 9.26 20.11 -8.01
C LEU A 280 10.00 20.77 -9.16
N ASP A 281 9.92 22.10 -9.16
CA ASP A 281 10.92 23.00 -9.73
C ASP A 281 11.92 23.38 -8.61
N ARG A 282 13.15 23.72 -8.97
CA ARG A 282 14.22 24.12 -8.04
C ARG A 282 13.87 25.34 -7.17
N LYS A 283 12.78 26.06 -7.47
CA LYS A 283 12.24 27.19 -6.69
C LYS A 283 10.77 27.06 -6.28
N LYS A 284 10.04 26.05 -6.73
CA LYS A 284 8.59 25.89 -6.49
C LYS A 284 8.23 24.43 -6.26
N PHE A 285 7.36 24.15 -5.31
CA PHE A 285 6.86 22.81 -5.01
C PHE A 285 5.44 22.65 -5.54
N PHE A 286 5.12 21.61 -6.31
CA PHE A 286 3.77 21.39 -6.84
C PHE A 286 3.06 20.26 -6.11
N VAL A 287 1.79 20.49 -5.78
CA VAL A 287 0.83 19.55 -5.20
C VAL A 287 -0.31 19.41 -6.21
N ILE A 288 -0.48 18.26 -6.85
CA ILE A 288 -1.66 17.99 -7.68
C ILE A 288 -2.69 17.29 -6.80
N VAL A 289 -3.84 17.92 -6.62
CA VAL A 289 -4.97 17.38 -5.85
C VAL A 289 -5.94 16.74 -6.81
N ASN A 290 -6.46 15.57 -6.44
CA ASN A 290 -7.25 14.70 -7.29
C ASN A 290 -8.17 15.44 -8.29
N THR A 291 -7.78 15.52 -9.57
CA THR A 291 -8.48 16.32 -10.61
C THR A 291 -9.55 15.55 -11.39
N GLY A 292 -9.84 14.29 -11.03
CA GLY A 292 -10.59 13.40 -11.92
C GLY A 292 -9.78 13.04 -13.18
N ASN A 293 -10.43 12.48 -14.22
CA ASN A 293 -9.87 11.78 -15.38
C ASN A 293 -8.89 12.57 -16.33
N TYR A 294 -8.22 13.63 -15.89
CA TYR A 294 -7.51 14.59 -16.75
C TYR A 294 -5.99 14.68 -16.50
N TYR A 295 -5.34 13.55 -16.22
CA TYR A 295 -3.91 13.54 -15.85
C TYR A 295 -2.92 13.52 -17.02
N SER A 296 -3.33 13.09 -18.22
CA SER A 296 -2.40 12.81 -19.33
C SER A 296 -1.80 14.07 -19.98
N GLU A 297 -2.59 15.11 -20.22
CA GLU A 297 -2.11 16.32 -20.93
C GLU A 297 -1.18 17.20 -20.09
N ILE A 298 -1.43 17.31 -18.78
CA ILE A 298 -0.53 18.03 -17.85
C ILE A 298 0.87 17.38 -17.86
N PHE A 299 0.95 16.08 -18.08
CA PHE A 299 2.20 15.32 -18.10
C PHE A 299 3.06 15.61 -19.34
N GLU A 300 2.45 15.78 -20.52
CA GLU A 300 3.19 16.06 -21.75
C GLU A 300 3.83 17.46 -21.74
N ASP A 301 3.12 18.48 -21.23
CA ASP A 301 3.65 19.85 -21.09
C ASP A 301 4.79 19.94 -20.05
N LEU A 302 4.81 19.06 -19.05
CA LEU A 302 5.82 19.04 -17.99
C LEU A 302 7.07 18.23 -18.34
N LEU A 303 6.96 17.24 -19.24
CA LEU A 303 8.08 16.41 -19.71
C LEU A 303 9.10 17.20 -20.55
N GLU A 304 8.75 18.40 -21.05
CA GLU A 304 9.73 19.30 -21.68
C GLU A 304 10.78 19.84 -20.70
N TYR A 305 10.52 19.74 -19.39
CA TYR A 305 11.47 20.15 -18.34
C TYR A 305 12.26 18.93 -17.82
N LYS A 306 13.60 19.01 -17.92
CA LYS A 306 14.51 17.96 -17.43
C LYS A 306 14.56 17.95 -15.90
N PHE A 307 13.80 17.06 -15.26
CA PHE A 307 13.82 16.86 -13.80
C PHE A 307 14.63 15.62 -13.40
N GLU A 308 15.29 15.65 -12.23
CA GLU A 308 15.97 14.50 -11.64
C GLU A 308 15.08 13.80 -10.60
N MET A 309 14.75 12.51 -10.84
CA MET A 309 13.93 11.72 -9.92
C MET A 309 14.64 11.51 -8.57
N GLY A 310 13.91 11.70 -7.46
CA GLY A 310 14.40 11.53 -6.09
C GLY A 310 14.80 12.83 -5.38
N THR A 311 15.10 13.89 -6.14
CA THR A 311 15.32 15.25 -5.61
C THR A 311 14.21 16.21 -6.00
N ASP A 312 13.61 16.01 -7.17
CA ASP A 312 12.70 16.98 -7.79
C ASP A 312 11.26 16.46 -7.99
N CYS A 313 10.88 15.26 -7.53
CA CYS A 313 9.48 14.78 -7.61
C CYS A 313 9.11 13.91 -6.40
N PHE A 314 7.85 13.97 -5.96
CA PHE A 314 7.31 13.10 -4.90
C PHE A 314 5.97 12.48 -5.35
N PHE A 315 5.62 11.32 -4.80
CA PHE A 315 4.36 10.64 -5.12
C PHE A 315 3.82 9.98 -3.84
N TYR A 316 2.55 10.21 -3.53
CA TYR A 316 1.81 9.52 -2.46
C TYR A 316 0.64 8.73 -3.01
#